data_AF-A0A0C3Q8P2-F1
#
_entry.id   AF-A0A0C3Q8P2-F1
#
_cell.length_a   1.000
_cell.length_b   1.000
_cell.length_c   1.000
_cell.angle_alpha   90.00
_cell.angle_beta   90.00
_cell.angle_gamma   90.00
#
_symmetry.space_group_name_H-M   'P 1'
#
loop_
_entity.id
_entity.type
_entity.pdbx_description
1 polymer ?
#
loop_
_entity_poly.entity_id
_entity_poly.type
_entity_poly.pdbx_seq_one_letter_code
_entity_poly.pdbx_strand_id
1 'polypeptide(L)'
;MREENLGNPDLIIETSLFWDDNFFHKRADHYNRTHLDSPFTYTELVWHRSRVHAMIHYTRQLYGPKIPIMFRTRHFRFDNNWNHILRLFQLDQSVRAIAAELGIKLFTWGGKLEGHTNEFYDGDQHFKKGPVTWLFGDMMLFYLKRAITPGCWQCHQWRD
;
A
#
# COMPACT_ATOMS: atom_id res chain seq x y z
N MET A 1 21.24 20.92 9.98
CA MET A 1 20.99 19.90 8.94
C MET A 1 20.92 20.65 7.62
N ARG A 2 21.75 20.31 6.63
CA ARG A 2 21.63 20.92 5.30
C ARG A 2 20.36 20.36 4.67
N GLU A 3 19.44 21.24 4.29
CA GLU A 3 18.31 20.88 3.44
C GLU A 3 18.90 20.49 2.07
N GLU A 4 19.06 19.19 1.85
CA GLU A 4 19.15 18.69 0.49
C GLU A 4 17.86 19.10 -0.22
N ASN A 5 17.98 19.78 -1.36
CA ASN A 5 16.82 20.16 -2.16
C ASN A 5 16.27 18.88 -2.80
N LEU A 6 15.43 18.14 -2.07
CA LEU A 6 14.87 16.83 -2.44
C LEU A 6 13.96 16.88 -3.68
N GLY A 7 13.84 18.05 -4.33
CA GLY A 7 12.82 18.33 -5.32
C GLY A 7 11.43 18.35 -4.70
N ASN A 8 10.45 18.76 -5.50
CA ASN A 8 9.04 18.67 -5.11
C ASN A 8 8.36 17.66 -6.03
N PRO A 9 8.07 16.42 -5.56
CA PRO A 9 7.43 15.43 -6.40
C PRO A 9 6.01 15.90 -6.76
N ASP A 10 5.52 15.53 -7.94
CA ASP A 10 4.14 15.82 -8.33
C ASP A 10 3.14 14.80 -7.77
N LEU A 11 3.62 13.60 -7.45
CA LEU A 11 2.86 12.49 -6.90
C LEU A 11 3.77 11.58 -6.08
N ILE A 12 3.28 11.12 -4.93
CA ILE A 12 3.94 10.11 -4.10
C ILE A 12 3.01 8.89 -4.00
N ILE A 13 3.56 7.70 -4.26
CA ILE A 13 2.88 6.42 -4.06
C ILE A 13 3.65 5.62 -3.01
N GLU A 14 3.04 5.43 -1.84
CA GLU A 14 3.66 4.73 -0.72
C GLU A 14 3.18 3.28 -0.62
N THR A 15 4.00 2.43 0.00
CA THR A 15 3.65 1.03 0.28
C THR A 15 4.39 0.54 1.51
N SER A 16 3.74 -0.27 2.34
CA SER A 16 4.38 -0.89 3.50
C SER A 16 3.85 -2.28 3.90
N LEU A 17 2.90 -2.81 3.13
CA LEU A 17 2.07 -3.94 3.54
C LEU A 17 2.84 -5.26 3.69
N PHE A 18 3.74 -5.59 2.76
CA PHE A 18 4.49 -6.85 2.81
C PHE A 18 5.41 -6.92 4.04
N TRP A 19 6.16 -5.85 4.28
CA TRP A 19 7.14 -5.81 5.35
C TRP A 19 6.51 -5.75 6.73
N ASP A 20 5.27 -5.26 6.86
CA ASP A 20 4.50 -5.31 8.10
C ASP A 20 4.10 -6.73 8.46
N ASP A 21 3.53 -7.45 7.49
CA ASP A 21 3.18 -8.86 7.66
C ASP A 21 4.42 -9.69 8.04
N ASN A 22 5.54 -9.44 7.37
CA ASN A 22 6.83 -10.08 7.69
C ASN A 22 7.40 -9.64 9.06
N PHE A 23 7.24 -8.37 9.45
CA PHE A 23 7.65 -7.89 10.77
C PHE A 23 6.92 -8.66 11.86
N PHE A 24 5.59 -8.79 11.74
CA PHE A 24 4.82 -9.55 12.70
C PHE A 24 5.17 -11.04 12.65
N HIS A 25 5.40 -11.62 11.47
CA HIS A 25 5.88 -13.00 11.38
C HIS A 25 7.19 -13.22 12.15
N LYS A 26 8.15 -12.28 12.06
CA LYS A 26 9.47 -12.42 12.67
C LYS A 26 9.58 -11.96 14.13
N ARG A 27 8.67 -11.11 14.60
CA ARG A 27 8.76 -10.44 15.92
C ARG A 27 7.53 -10.64 16.80
N ALA A 28 6.54 -11.41 16.39
CA ALA A 28 5.37 -11.74 17.21
C ALA A 28 5.66 -12.82 18.28
N ASP A 29 6.79 -12.70 19.00
CA ASP A 29 7.04 -13.47 20.22
C ASP A 29 6.00 -13.14 21.32
N HIS A 30 5.18 -12.12 21.11
CA HIS A 30 4.25 -11.59 22.11
C HIS A 30 3.00 -12.45 22.40
N TYR A 31 2.74 -13.56 21.70
CA TYR A 31 1.50 -14.33 21.93
C TYR A 31 1.61 -15.86 21.90
N ASN A 32 2.81 -16.44 21.84
CA ASN A 32 3.00 -17.91 21.85
C ASN A 32 2.16 -18.63 20.76
N ARG A 33 2.04 -18.02 19.56
CA ARG A 33 1.28 -18.52 18.41
C ARG A 33 2.18 -18.61 17.19
N THR A 34 2.03 -19.66 16.37
CA THR A 34 2.58 -19.69 15.01
C THR A 34 1.77 -18.71 14.15
N HIS A 35 2.31 -17.51 13.98
CA HIS A 35 1.55 -16.37 13.46
C HIS A 35 0.94 -16.60 12.05
N LEU A 36 1.56 -17.44 11.23
CA LEU A 36 1.11 -17.74 9.86
C LEU A 36 -0.27 -18.42 9.81
N ASP A 37 -0.69 -19.08 10.89
CA ASP A 37 -1.95 -19.83 10.94
C ASP A 37 -3.11 -19.02 11.53
N SER A 38 -2.90 -17.73 11.79
CA SER A 38 -3.89 -16.89 12.46
C SER A 38 -4.09 -15.52 11.79
N PRO A 39 -5.32 -14.99 11.83
CA PRO A 39 -5.58 -13.59 11.48
C PRO A 39 -4.81 -12.65 12.41
N PHE A 40 -4.59 -11.41 11.96
CA PHE A 40 -4.06 -10.36 12.83
C PHE A 40 -5.03 -10.06 13.97
N THR A 41 -4.47 -9.83 15.15
CA THR A 41 -5.17 -9.27 16.31
C THR A 41 -5.49 -7.79 16.08
N TYR A 42 -6.43 -7.27 16.86
CA TYR A 42 -6.74 -5.84 16.82
C TYR A 42 -5.51 -4.97 17.13
N THR A 43 -4.70 -5.35 18.11
CA THR A 43 -3.49 -4.61 18.52
C THR A 43 -2.45 -4.54 17.41
N GLU A 44 -2.26 -5.63 16.67
CA GLU A 44 -1.36 -5.63 15.50
C GLU A 44 -1.89 -4.71 14.40
N LEU A 45 -3.19 -4.71 14.15
CA LEU A 45 -3.79 -3.80 13.18
C LEU A 45 -3.71 -2.33 13.64
N VAL A 46 -3.83 -2.05 14.95
CA VAL A 46 -3.59 -0.70 15.51
C VAL A 46 -2.16 -0.25 15.26
N TRP A 47 -1.17 -1.12 15.51
CA TRP A 47 0.24 -0.82 15.24
C TRP A 47 0.48 -0.55 13.76
N HIS A 48 -0.09 -1.37 12.87
CA HIS A 48 0.05 -1.17 11.44
C HIS A 48 -0.53 0.18 11.00
N ARG A 49 -1.73 0.51 11.47
CA ARG A 49 -2.37 1.81 11.21
C ARG A 49 -1.53 2.98 11.73
N SER A 50 -0.98 2.90 12.94
CA SER A 50 -0.17 4.00 13.50
C SER A 50 1.12 4.23 12.71
N ARG A 51 1.74 3.15 12.22
CA ARG A 51 2.89 3.23 11.30
C ARG A 51 2.55 3.88 9.96
N VAL A 52 1.45 3.46 9.33
CA VAL A 52 1.00 4.07 8.06
C VAL A 52 0.68 5.55 8.25
N HIS A 53 0.00 5.88 9.35
CA HIS A 53 -0.28 7.27 9.72
C HIS A 53 1.02 8.08 9.87
N ALA A 54 2.00 7.57 10.61
CA ALA A 54 3.30 8.22 10.79
C ALA A 54 4.03 8.43 9.45
N MET A 55 4.00 7.45 8.55
CA MET A 55 4.62 7.54 7.23
C MET A 55 4.02 8.70 6.41
N ILE A 56 2.69 8.79 6.33
CA ILE A 56 1.99 9.83 5.58
C ILE A 56 2.25 11.23 6.16
N HIS A 57 2.25 11.35 7.50
CA HIS A 57 2.57 12.63 8.15
C HIS A 57 4.00 13.05 7.89
N TYR A 58 4.95 12.13 7.97
CA TYR A 58 6.34 12.41 7.68
C TYR A 58 6.53 12.88 6.23
N THR A 59 5.87 12.24 5.27
CA THR A 59 5.87 12.67 3.85
C THR A 59 5.31 14.08 3.68
N ARG A 60 4.23 14.43 4.36
CA ARG A 60 3.67 15.80 4.34
C ARG A 60 4.58 16.83 5.01
N GLN A 61 5.35 16.43 6.03
CA GLN A 61 6.35 17.30 6.64
C GLN A 61 7.50 17.61 5.68
N LEU A 62 7.91 16.62 4.87
CA LEU A 62 8.99 16.79 3.89
C LEU A 62 8.58 17.60 2.66
N TYR A 63 7.40 17.30 2.08
CA TYR A 63 7.01 17.83 0.76
C TYR A 63 5.81 18.80 0.81
N GLY A 64 5.31 19.07 2.01
CA GLY A 64 4.21 20.01 2.25
C GLY A 64 2.84 19.35 2.38
N PRO A 65 1.87 20.04 3.01
CA PRO A 65 0.59 19.45 3.43
C PRO A 65 -0.36 19.09 2.28
N LYS A 66 -0.13 19.64 1.08
CA LYS A 66 -1.00 19.46 -0.10
C LYS A 66 -0.44 18.48 -1.13
N ILE A 67 0.72 17.87 -0.86
CA ILE A 67 1.35 16.92 -1.78
C ILE A 67 0.38 15.78 -2.14
N PRO A 68 0.17 15.47 -3.42
CA PRO A 68 -0.63 14.32 -3.83
C PRO A 68 -0.01 13.01 -3.34
N ILE A 69 -0.71 12.31 -2.45
CA ILE A 69 -0.27 11.01 -1.91
C ILE A 69 -1.30 9.94 -2.26
N MET A 70 -0.78 8.78 -2.65
CA MET A 70 -1.52 7.54 -2.74
C MET A 70 -0.87 6.48 -1.87
N PHE A 71 -1.67 5.60 -1.28
CA PHE A 71 -1.18 4.37 -0.68
C PHE A 71 -1.52 3.19 -1.58
N ARG A 72 -0.52 2.37 -1.92
CA ARG A 72 -0.71 1.17 -2.74
C ARG A 72 -1.33 0.05 -1.92
N THR A 73 -2.46 -0.47 -2.39
CA THR A 73 -3.07 -1.68 -1.85
C THR A 73 -2.25 -2.90 -2.24
N ARG A 74 -2.34 -3.97 -1.43
CA ARG A 74 -1.54 -5.16 -1.69
C ARG A 74 -2.15 -6.01 -2.79
N HIS A 75 -1.31 -6.81 -3.43
CA HIS A 75 -1.69 -7.90 -4.32
C HIS A 75 -1.60 -9.24 -3.58
N PHE A 76 -2.29 -10.25 -4.10
CA PHE A 76 -2.13 -11.64 -3.67
C PHE A 76 -0.68 -12.13 -3.82
N ARG A 77 -0.27 -13.20 -3.13
CA ARG A 77 1.06 -13.82 -3.34
C ARG A 77 0.96 -15.03 -4.27
N PHE A 78 2.10 -15.55 -4.71
CA PHE A 78 2.18 -16.82 -5.43
C PHE A 78 1.69 -18.01 -4.56
N ASP A 79 1.93 -17.97 -3.25
CA ASP A 79 1.59 -19.01 -2.27
C ASP A 79 0.54 -18.52 -1.26
N ASN A 80 -0.72 -18.38 -1.70
CA ASN A 80 -1.78 -18.00 -0.79
C ASN A 80 -2.42 -19.22 -0.12
N ASN A 81 -2.22 -19.37 1.19
CA ASN A 81 -3.11 -20.15 2.03
C ASN A 81 -4.26 -19.25 2.57
N TRP A 82 -5.32 -19.87 3.08
CA TRP A 82 -6.53 -19.16 3.55
C TRP A 82 -6.23 -18.06 4.58
N ASN A 83 -5.30 -18.31 5.51
CA ASN A 83 -4.94 -17.36 6.56
C ASN A 83 -4.12 -16.18 6.02
N HIS A 84 -3.22 -16.40 5.04
CA HIS A 84 -2.47 -15.34 4.38
C HIS A 84 -3.40 -14.38 3.63
N ILE A 85 -4.44 -14.90 2.96
CA ILE A 85 -5.46 -14.07 2.29
C ILE A 85 -6.22 -13.22 3.29
N LEU A 86 -6.66 -13.81 4.41
CA LEU A 86 -7.40 -13.08 5.44
C LEU A 86 -6.56 -11.95 6.04
N ARG A 87 -5.29 -12.24 6.36
CA ARG A 87 -4.33 -11.25 6.87
C ARG A 87 -4.10 -10.12 5.88
N LEU A 88 -3.95 -10.46 4.60
CA LEU A 88 -3.83 -9.49 3.52
C LEU A 88 -5.00 -8.52 3.52
N PHE A 89 -6.20 -9.07 3.57
CA PHE A 89 -7.44 -8.30 3.59
C PHE A 89 -7.52 -7.40 4.83
N GLN A 90 -7.15 -7.89 6.02
CA GLN A 90 -7.16 -7.09 7.25
C GLN A 90 -6.22 -5.87 7.17
N LEU A 91 -5.04 -6.03 6.59
CA LEU A 91 -4.12 -4.91 6.35
C LEU A 91 -4.68 -3.94 5.31
N ASP A 92 -5.23 -4.46 4.21
CA ASP A 92 -5.82 -3.63 3.15
C ASP A 92 -6.99 -2.77 3.67
N GLN A 93 -7.90 -3.37 4.42
CA GLN A 93 -9.00 -2.65 5.07
C GLN A 93 -8.50 -1.62 6.09
N SER A 94 -7.44 -1.94 6.82
CA SER A 94 -6.81 -0.98 7.75
C SER A 94 -6.24 0.23 7.00
N VAL A 95 -5.59 0.02 5.87
CA VAL A 95 -5.10 1.10 5.01
C VAL A 95 -6.23 1.91 4.40
N ARG A 96 -7.29 1.27 3.91
CA ARG A 96 -8.47 1.95 3.35
C ARG A 96 -9.09 2.92 4.36
N ALA A 97 -9.21 2.49 5.62
CA ALA A 97 -9.69 3.34 6.71
C ALA A 97 -8.78 4.55 6.93
N ILE A 98 -7.46 4.34 7.02
CA ILE A 98 -6.48 5.42 7.19
C ILE A 98 -6.45 6.36 5.97
N ALA A 99 -6.61 5.82 4.77
CA ALA A 99 -6.63 6.61 3.55
C ALA A 99 -7.81 7.59 3.53
N ALA A 100 -9.00 7.11 3.93
CA ALA A 100 -10.19 7.93 4.08
C ALA A 100 -10.02 8.98 5.17
N GLU A 101 -9.48 8.61 6.34
CA GLU A 101 -9.22 9.52 7.45
C GLU A 101 -8.25 10.65 7.07
N LEU A 102 -7.14 10.31 6.40
CA LEU A 102 -6.08 11.26 6.05
C LEU A 102 -6.32 12.00 4.73
N GLY A 103 -7.40 11.68 4.01
CA GLY A 103 -7.72 12.29 2.71
C GLY A 103 -6.69 11.98 1.62
N ILE A 104 -6.03 10.82 1.67
CA ILE A 104 -5.14 10.33 0.61
C ILE A 104 -5.91 9.35 -0.29
N LYS A 105 -5.41 9.12 -1.51
CA LYS A 105 -6.05 8.17 -2.44
C LYS A 105 -5.43 6.78 -2.31
N LEU A 106 -6.06 5.79 -2.92
CA LEU A 106 -5.54 4.43 -3.00
C LEU A 106 -5.03 4.14 -4.41
N PHE A 107 -3.83 3.56 -4.49
CA PHE A 107 -3.30 3.01 -5.73
C PHE A 107 -3.67 1.52 -5.77
N THR A 108 -4.86 1.23 -6.30
CA THR A 108 -5.56 -0.06 -6.18
C THR A 108 -5.07 -1.15 -7.13
N TRP A 109 -3.87 -0.98 -7.69
CA TRP A 109 -3.29 -1.92 -8.67
C TRP A 109 -3.34 -3.36 -8.18
N GLY A 110 -2.99 -3.62 -6.91
CA GLY A 110 -2.93 -4.98 -6.40
C GLY A 110 -4.29 -5.70 -6.35
N GLY A 111 -5.37 -4.97 -6.06
CA GLY A 111 -6.74 -5.51 -6.09
C GLY A 111 -7.27 -5.73 -7.51
N LYS A 112 -6.71 -5.07 -8.52
CA LYS A 112 -7.06 -5.33 -9.93
C LYS A 112 -6.43 -6.60 -10.48
N LEU A 113 -5.51 -7.21 -9.73
CA LEU A 113 -4.86 -8.47 -10.10
C LEU A 113 -5.55 -9.69 -9.46
N GLU A 114 -6.64 -9.49 -8.72
CA GLU A 114 -7.41 -10.61 -8.18
C GLU A 114 -7.91 -11.51 -9.31
N GLY A 115 -7.70 -12.82 -9.18
CA GLY A 115 -8.01 -13.79 -10.22
C GLY A 115 -6.91 -13.97 -11.28
N HIS A 116 -5.88 -13.12 -11.32
CA HIS A 116 -4.69 -13.37 -12.14
C HIS A 116 -3.69 -14.26 -11.38
N THR A 117 -3.36 -15.40 -11.99
CA THR A 117 -2.64 -16.49 -11.31
C THR A 117 -1.10 -16.42 -11.46
N ASN A 118 -0.46 -17.33 -10.70
CA ASN A 118 0.95 -17.70 -10.58
C ASN A 118 1.89 -17.52 -11.80
N GLU A 119 1.36 -17.54 -13.02
CA GLU A 119 2.13 -17.43 -14.28
C GLU A 119 2.91 -16.10 -14.40
N PHE A 120 2.38 -15.02 -13.80
CA PHE A 120 3.02 -13.70 -13.84
C PHE A 120 4.02 -13.46 -12.72
N TYR A 121 4.10 -14.34 -11.73
CA TYR A 121 5.07 -14.22 -10.65
C TYR A 121 6.44 -14.75 -11.06
N ASP A 122 7.50 -14.24 -10.42
CA ASP A 122 8.88 -14.66 -10.60
C ASP A 122 9.23 -16.00 -9.94
N GLY A 123 8.24 -16.66 -9.33
CA GLY A 123 8.41 -17.85 -8.49
C GLY A 123 8.39 -17.51 -6.99
N ASP A 124 8.30 -16.23 -6.65
CA ASP A 124 8.08 -15.71 -5.29
C ASP A 124 6.95 -14.65 -5.34
N GLN A 125 7.05 -13.59 -4.55
CA GLN A 125 6.09 -12.51 -4.37
C GLN A 125 6.16 -11.36 -5.39
N HIS A 126 7.13 -11.36 -6.30
CA HIS A 126 7.26 -10.31 -7.32
C HIS A 126 6.65 -10.74 -8.64
N PHE A 127 6.28 -9.76 -9.45
CA PHE A 127 5.85 -10.01 -10.83
C PHE A 127 7.03 -9.92 -11.78
N LYS A 128 7.07 -10.85 -12.73
CA LYS A 128 7.93 -10.75 -13.92
C LYS A 128 7.50 -9.56 -14.76
N LYS A 129 8.41 -9.06 -15.59
CA LYS A 129 8.07 -8.08 -16.63
C LYS A 129 6.96 -8.66 -17.53
N GLY A 130 5.89 -7.89 -17.71
CA GLY A 130 4.73 -8.30 -18.50
C GLY A 130 3.48 -7.47 -18.22
N PRO A 131 2.29 -7.99 -18.57
CA PRO A 131 1.02 -7.26 -18.48
C PRO A 131 0.76 -6.64 -17.12
N VAL A 132 1.08 -7.35 -16.02
CA VAL A 132 0.91 -6.87 -14.66
C VAL A 132 1.76 -5.62 -14.36
N THR A 133 3.03 -5.63 -14.79
CA THR A 133 3.92 -4.47 -14.64
C THR A 133 3.59 -3.33 -15.61
N TRP A 134 3.03 -3.63 -16.79
CA TRP A 134 2.53 -2.61 -17.72
C TRP A 134 1.33 -1.88 -17.13
N LEU A 135 0.36 -2.63 -16.57
CA LEU A 135 -0.77 -2.04 -15.87
C LEU A 135 -0.33 -1.15 -14.69
N PHE A 136 0.71 -1.55 -13.95
CA PHE A 136 1.29 -0.70 -12.91
C PHE A 136 1.74 0.65 -13.49
N GLY A 137 2.50 0.62 -14.58
CA GLY A 137 3.00 1.81 -15.27
C GLY A 137 1.87 2.70 -15.81
N ASP A 138 0.88 2.09 -16.46
CA ASP A 138 -0.27 2.80 -17.02
C ASP A 138 -1.08 3.51 -15.92
N MET A 139 -1.34 2.81 -14.81
CA MET A 139 -2.01 3.41 -13.65
C MET A 139 -1.17 4.54 -13.05
N MET A 140 0.14 4.35 -12.91
CA MET A 140 1.04 5.38 -12.38
C MET A 140 1.00 6.65 -13.24
N LEU A 141 1.14 6.51 -14.56
CA LEU A 141 1.09 7.64 -15.50
C LEU A 141 -0.30 8.31 -15.51
N PHE A 142 -1.37 7.51 -15.43
CA PHE A 142 -2.74 8.02 -15.31
C PHE A 142 -2.90 8.89 -14.06
N TYR A 143 -2.49 8.41 -12.88
CA TYR A 143 -2.61 9.18 -11.65
C TYR A 143 -1.67 10.38 -11.60
N LEU A 144 -0.45 10.25 -12.14
CA LEU A 144 0.49 11.38 -12.26
C LEU A 144 -0.12 12.49 -13.12
N LYS A 145 -0.67 12.16 -14.29
CA LYS A 145 -1.34 13.15 -15.15
C LYS A 145 -2.45 13.88 -14.41
N ARG A 146 -3.21 13.18 -13.56
CA ARG A 146 -4.26 13.80 -12.74
C ARG A 146 -3.71 14.68 -11.62
N ALA A 147 -2.60 14.29 -11.01
CA ALA A 147 -1.95 15.06 -9.95
C ALA A 147 -1.45 16.42 -10.47
N ILE A 148 -0.87 16.45 -11.69
CA ILE A 148 -0.36 17.69 -12.31
C ILE A 148 -1.42 18.51 -13.04
N THR A 149 -2.61 17.95 -13.30
CA THR A 149 -3.67 18.68 -14.01
C THR A 149 -4.51 19.47 -12.99
N PRO A 150 -4.63 20.81 -13.13
CA PRO A 150 -5.38 21.64 -12.20
C PRO A 150 -6.80 21.13 -11.92
N GLY A 151 -7.17 21.03 -10.64
CA GLY A 151 -8.47 20.54 -10.18
C GLY A 151 -8.65 19.02 -10.22
N CYS A 152 -8.01 18.29 -11.16
CA CYS A 152 -8.27 16.87 -11.37
C CYS A 152 -7.94 15.96 -10.18
N TRP A 153 -7.00 16.35 -9.33
CA TRP A 153 -6.68 15.61 -8.10
C TRP A 153 -7.82 15.67 -7.07
N GLN A 154 -8.48 16.82 -6.95
CA GLN A 154 -9.55 17.06 -5.98
C GLN A 154 -10.94 16.72 -6.53
N CYS A 155 -11.13 16.78 -7.86
CA CYS A 155 -12.46 16.77 -8.47
C CYS A 155 -13.27 15.47 -8.34
N HIS A 156 -12.71 14.32 -7.94
CA HIS A 156 -13.48 13.10 -7.65
C HIS A 156 -12.77 12.24 -6.58
N GLN A 157 -13.51 11.88 -5.52
CA GLN A 157 -13.14 10.79 -4.63
C GLN A 157 -13.68 9.49 -5.24
N TRP A 158 -12.79 8.73 -5.88
CA TRP A 158 -13.13 7.38 -6.33
C TRP A 158 -13.22 6.49 -5.09
N ARG A 159 -14.40 5.93 -4.83
CA ARG A 159 -14.59 4.87 -3.84
C ARG A 159 -14.22 3.55 -4.50
N ASP A 160 -12.92 3.38 -4.79
CA ASP A 160 -12.35 2.05 -5.10
C ASP A 160 -12.19 1.25 -3.81
#